data_AF-A0A6M4ITJ9-F1
#
_entry.id   AF-A0A6M4ITJ9-F1
#
_cell.length_a   1.000
_cell.length_b   1.000
_cell.length_c   1.000
_cell.angle_alpha   90.00
_cell.angle_beta   90.00
_cell.angle_gamma   90.00
#
_symmetry.space_group_name_H-M   'P 1'
#
loop_
_entity.id
_entity.type
_entity.pdbx_description
1 polymer ?
#
loop_
_entity_poly.entity_id
_entity_poly.type
_entity_poly.pdbx_seq_one_letter_code
_entity_poly.pdbx_strand_id
1 'polypeptide(L)'
;MMLLRLALTSLRSRLLTTSLTVASIALSVTLLVGIENVRAGVRDSFAGTIRGVDLIVGARGGTLQVLLSAVFGIGSPSGSVKLSTMERWKAHPAVKWVVPYSLGDSHRGFRVVGTTPEFYERYRFRKDGRIVFVSGRAAVADTEVVIGSDVAEKLGYTIGTPVVVVHGLRDIGTSSHEAHPFHVVGILGRTFTPIDRSVYVTLGGIEAMHEPETGVAGSSMASAEGAGGRVSGRGGGGGDGATANARRRRVRQKARRRRRSLRRTNSGRRRWHRLLGRRW
;
A
#
# COMPACT_ATOMS: atom_id res chain seq x y z
N MET A 1 -31.80 40.28 -45.16
CA MET A 1 -32.56 39.40 -44.23
C MET A 1 -33.69 38.60 -44.88
N MET A 2 -33.84 38.59 -46.20
CA MET A 2 -34.87 37.79 -46.89
C MET A 2 -34.43 36.34 -47.12
N LEU A 3 -33.17 36.13 -47.50
CA LEU A 3 -32.58 34.80 -47.75
C LEU A 3 -32.58 33.89 -46.52
N LEU A 4 -32.22 34.43 -45.35
CA LEU A 4 -32.25 33.71 -44.06
C LEU A 4 -33.67 33.29 -43.67
N ARG A 5 -34.68 34.16 -43.89
CA ARG A 5 -36.09 33.83 -43.64
C ARG A 5 -36.60 32.75 -44.57
N LEU A 6 -36.27 32.82 -45.86
CA LEU A 6 -36.62 31.77 -46.83
C LEU A 6 -35.96 30.44 -46.48
N ALA A 7 -34.69 30.45 -46.09
CA ALA A 7 -33.96 29.26 -45.64
C ALA A 7 -34.59 28.62 -44.38
N LEU A 8 -34.91 29.40 -43.34
CA LEU A 8 -35.57 28.88 -42.13
C LEU A 8 -36.96 28.32 -42.43
N THR A 9 -37.73 28.97 -43.31
CA THR A 9 -39.06 28.50 -43.69
C THR A 9 -38.98 27.19 -44.49
N SER A 10 -37.93 27.04 -45.31
CA SER A 10 -37.63 25.81 -46.04
C SER A 10 -37.20 24.66 -45.10
N LEU A 11 -36.36 24.93 -44.11
CA LEU A 11 -35.97 23.94 -43.09
C LEU A 11 -37.19 23.48 -42.25
N ARG A 12 -38.09 24.41 -41.91
CA ARG A 12 -39.34 24.11 -41.20
C ARG A 12 -40.39 23.37 -42.03
N SER A 13 -40.35 23.42 -43.35
CA SER A 13 -41.26 22.60 -44.16
C SER A 13 -40.78 21.14 -44.30
N ARG A 14 -39.49 20.88 -44.01
CA ARG A 14 -38.85 19.55 -44.07
C ARG A 14 -38.28 19.13 -42.71
N LEU A 15 -39.09 19.24 -41.66
CA LEU A 15 -38.64 19.03 -40.27
C LEU A 15 -37.99 17.67 -40.04
N LEU A 16 -38.58 16.59 -40.54
CA LEU A 16 -38.09 15.24 -40.30
C LEU A 16 -36.70 15.03 -40.90
N THR A 17 -36.53 15.27 -42.20
CA THR A 17 -35.24 15.11 -42.89
C THR A 17 -34.18 16.05 -42.30
N THR A 18 -34.54 17.32 -42.06
CA THR A 18 -33.64 18.29 -41.45
C THR A 18 -33.20 17.87 -40.06
N SER A 19 -34.12 17.36 -39.23
CA SER A 19 -33.80 16.88 -37.88
C SER A 19 -32.88 15.66 -37.91
N LEU A 20 -33.07 14.71 -38.83
CA LEU A 20 -32.20 13.55 -38.97
C LEU A 20 -30.79 13.98 -39.41
N THR A 21 -30.67 14.93 -40.33
CA THR A 21 -29.37 15.48 -40.74
C THR A 21 -28.68 16.22 -39.59
N VAL A 22 -29.41 17.07 -38.87
CA VAL A 22 -28.85 17.79 -37.70
C VAL A 22 -28.46 16.81 -36.61
N ALA A 23 -29.28 15.79 -36.31
CA ALA A 23 -28.96 14.77 -35.32
C ALA A 23 -27.73 13.95 -35.72
N SER A 24 -27.59 13.61 -37.00
CA SER A 24 -26.41 12.90 -37.52
C SER A 24 -25.14 13.72 -37.34
N ILE A 25 -25.16 15.00 -37.75
CA ILE A 25 -24.03 15.93 -37.56
C ILE A 25 -23.73 16.11 -36.07
N ALA A 26 -24.76 16.34 -35.25
CA ALA A 26 -24.61 16.52 -33.81
C ALA A 26 -24.00 15.28 -33.15
N LEU A 27 -24.42 14.07 -33.54
CA LEU A 27 -23.85 12.83 -33.04
C LEU A 27 -22.38 12.69 -33.44
N SER A 28 -22.02 12.96 -34.69
CA SER A 28 -20.63 12.92 -35.17
C SER A 28 -19.73 13.90 -34.41
N VAL A 29 -20.18 15.14 -34.25
CA VAL A 29 -19.43 16.18 -33.51
C VAL A 29 -19.34 15.83 -32.02
N THR A 30 -20.43 15.38 -31.41
CA THR A 30 -20.46 14.97 -30.00
C THR A 30 -19.51 13.81 -29.74
N LEU A 31 -19.45 12.83 -30.64
CA LEU A 31 -18.52 11.71 -30.53
C LEU A 31 -17.07 12.18 -30.61
N LEU A 32 -16.74 13.02 -31.60
CA LEU A 32 -15.39 13.55 -31.78
C LEU A 32 -14.92 14.36 -30.56
N VAL A 33 -15.74 15.33 -30.13
CA VAL A 33 -15.45 16.19 -28.97
C VAL A 33 -15.45 15.37 -27.68
N GLY A 34 -16.37 14.41 -27.55
CA GLY A 34 -16.46 13.51 -26.40
C GLY A 34 -15.20 12.68 -26.22
N ILE A 35 -14.69 12.09 -27.30
CA ILE A 35 -13.44 11.31 -27.27
C ILE A 35 -12.26 12.19 -26.86
N GLU A 36 -12.12 13.38 -27.46
CA GLU A 36 -10.99 14.27 -27.12
C GLU A 36 -11.09 14.76 -25.67
N ASN A 37 -12.28 15.07 -25.17
CA ASN A 37 -12.50 15.43 -23.77
C ASN A 37 -12.16 14.28 -22.81
N VAL A 38 -12.57 13.05 -23.11
CA VAL A 38 -12.20 11.87 -22.30
C VAL A 38 -10.69 11.68 -22.31
N ARG A 39 -10.05 11.78 -23.48
CA ARG A 39 -8.60 11.64 -23.63
C ARG A 39 -7.84 12.69 -22.83
N ALA A 40 -8.25 13.96 -22.94
CA ALA A 40 -7.66 15.05 -22.18
C ALA A 40 -7.87 14.85 -20.67
N GLY A 41 -9.09 14.51 -20.24
CA GLY A 41 -9.41 14.25 -18.84
C GLY A 41 -8.61 13.11 -18.22
N VAL A 42 -8.39 12.02 -18.97
CA VAL A 42 -7.51 10.92 -18.54
C VAL A 42 -6.08 11.44 -18.38
N ARG A 43 -5.55 12.15 -19.37
CA ARG A 43 -4.17 12.67 -19.33
C ARG A 43 -3.94 13.61 -18.14
N ASP A 44 -4.90 14.50 -17.89
CA ASP A 44 -4.86 15.44 -16.76
C ASP A 44 -4.96 14.72 -15.43
N SER A 45 -5.75 13.65 -15.35
CA SER A 45 -5.86 12.82 -14.13
C SER A 45 -4.53 12.14 -13.80
N PHE A 46 -3.82 11.61 -14.80
CA PHE A 46 -2.50 11.04 -14.62
C PHE A 46 -1.47 12.11 -14.20
N ALA A 47 -1.43 13.24 -14.90
CA ALA A 47 -0.50 14.33 -14.59
C ALA A 47 -0.78 15.00 -13.23
N GLY A 48 -2.03 14.98 -12.77
CA GLY A 48 -2.47 15.59 -11.52
C GLY A 48 -2.39 14.67 -10.30
N THR A 49 -2.01 13.39 -10.43
CA THR A 49 -2.07 12.47 -9.28
C THR A 49 -0.97 12.73 -8.25
N ILE A 50 0.25 13.03 -8.70
CA ILE A 50 1.39 13.30 -7.83
C ILE A 50 2.18 14.51 -8.33
N ARG A 51 2.57 15.40 -7.41
CA ARG A 51 3.37 16.60 -7.70
C ARG A 51 4.46 16.81 -6.66
N GLY A 52 5.50 17.52 -7.06
CA GLY A 52 6.65 17.82 -6.20
C GLY A 52 7.53 16.61 -5.92
N VAL A 53 7.42 15.55 -6.72
CA VAL A 53 8.23 14.32 -6.62
C VAL A 53 9.07 14.22 -7.88
N ASP A 54 10.39 14.33 -7.71
CA ASP A 54 11.35 14.29 -8.82
C ASP A 54 11.79 12.84 -9.14
N LEU A 55 11.74 11.95 -8.16
CA LEU A 55 12.24 10.58 -8.29
C LEU A 55 11.41 9.59 -7.48
N ILE A 56 11.03 8.48 -8.14
CA ILE A 56 10.45 7.30 -7.49
C ILE A 56 11.50 6.18 -7.56
N VAL A 57 11.84 5.61 -6.41
CA VAL A 57 12.82 4.53 -6.30
C VAL A 57 12.09 3.24 -5.95
N GLY A 58 12.13 2.26 -6.86
CA GLY A 58 11.57 0.93 -6.66
C GLY A 58 12.61 -0.18 -6.77
N ALA A 59 12.21 -1.42 -6.46
CA ALA A 59 13.04 -2.59 -6.74
C ALA A 59 13.22 -2.79 -8.25
N ARG A 60 14.25 -3.56 -8.64
CA ARG A 60 14.53 -3.87 -10.05
C ARG A 60 13.27 -4.41 -10.73
N GLY A 61 12.88 -3.78 -11.84
CA GLY A 61 11.65 -4.08 -12.57
C GLY A 61 11.38 -3.01 -13.63
N GLY A 62 10.19 -3.03 -14.22
CA GLY A 62 9.80 -2.03 -15.22
C GLY A 62 9.47 -0.67 -14.59
N THR A 63 9.99 0.42 -15.15
CA THR A 63 9.72 1.79 -14.69
C THR A 63 8.23 2.10 -14.62
N LEU A 64 7.46 1.68 -15.63
CA LEU A 64 6.02 1.87 -15.67
C LEU A 64 5.31 1.10 -14.54
N GLN A 65 5.76 -0.11 -14.21
CA GLN A 65 5.19 -0.91 -13.13
C GLN A 65 5.42 -0.25 -11.77
N VAL A 66 6.62 0.28 -11.52
CA VAL A 66 6.93 1.02 -10.29
C VAL A 66 6.05 2.27 -10.18
N LEU A 67 5.90 3.04 -11.27
CA LEU A 67 5.05 4.22 -11.29
C LEU A 67 3.58 3.87 -11.03
N LEU A 68 3.04 2.90 -11.76
CA LEU A 68 1.63 2.49 -11.65
C LEU A 68 1.31 1.93 -10.27
N SER A 69 2.19 1.10 -9.70
CA SER A 69 1.97 0.53 -8.37
C SER A 69 2.11 1.57 -7.26
N ALA A 70 3.13 2.43 -7.30
CA ALA A 70 3.39 3.42 -6.25
C ALA A 70 2.39 4.58 -6.27
N VAL A 71 2.08 5.12 -7.45
CA VAL A 71 1.27 6.35 -7.58
C VAL A 71 -0.21 6.04 -7.79
N PHE A 72 -0.51 4.97 -8.54
CA PHE A 72 -1.89 4.64 -8.92
C PHE A 72 -2.46 3.42 -8.19
N GLY A 73 -1.64 2.68 -7.45
CA GLY A 73 -2.06 1.43 -6.81
C GLY A 73 -2.39 0.31 -7.81
N ILE A 74 -2.00 0.44 -9.08
CA ILE A 74 -2.31 -0.49 -10.17
C ILE A 74 -1.19 -1.51 -10.35
N GLY A 75 -1.54 -2.80 -10.40
CA GLY A 75 -0.59 -3.91 -10.61
C GLY A 75 0.27 -4.22 -9.38
N SER A 76 1.06 -5.29 -9.42
CA SER A 76 1.85 -5.70 -8.25
C SER A 76 3.18 -4.93 -8.16
N PRO A 77 3.66 -4.60 -6.95
CA PRO A 77 5.00 -4.02 -6.78
C PRO A 77 6.07 -5.00 -7.31
N SER A 78 7.14 -4.47 -7.92
CA SER A 78 8.24 -5.28 -8.49
C SER A 78 9.15 -5.92 -7.44
N GLY A 79 8.94 -5.59 -6.15
CA GLY A 79 9.69 -6.09 -5.01
C GLY A 79 9.97 -4.99 -3.98
N SER A 80 10.71 -5.35 -2.92
CA SER A 80 11.02 -4.44 -1.82
C SER A 80 12.40 -3.80 -1.97
N VAL A 81 12.53 -2.54 -1.56
CA VAL A 81 13.81 -1.83 -1.49
C VAL A 81 14.40 -1.99 -0.10
N LYS A 82 15.72 -2.25 0.00
CA LYS A 82 16.42 -2.34 1.29
C LYS A 82 16.39 -0.99 2.02
N LEU A 83 16.20 -1.03 3.34
CA LEU A 83 16.21 0.18 4.19
C LEU A 83 17.50 1.01 4.02
N SER A 84 18.66 0.36 3.88
CA SER A 84 19.93 1.05 3.67
C SER A 84 20.00 1.87 2.37
N THR A 85 19.20 1.51 1.34
CA THR A 85 19.08 2.31 0.12
C THR A 85 18.31 3.59 0.41
N MET A 86 17.23 3.51 1.19
CA MET A 86 16.47 4.69 1.61
C MET A 86 17.34 5.63 2.46
N GLU A 87 18.08 5.10 3.44
CA GLU A 87 18.98 5.88 4.30
C GLU A 87 20.05 6.61 3.48
N ARG A 88 20.63 5.93 2.48
CA ARG A 88 21.60 6.53 1.55
C ARG A 88 21.00 7.73 0.80
N TRP A 89 19.81 7.58 0.24
CA TRP A 89 19.14 8.67 -0.48
C TRP A 89 18.71 9.80 0.46
N LYS A 90 18.25 9.47 1.67
CA LYS A 90 17.89 10.46 2.68
C LYS A 90 19.09 11.33 3.10
N ALA A 91 20.29 10.77 3.10
CA ALA A 91 21.53 11.49 3.41
C ALA A 91 22.15 12.22 2.19
N HIS A 92 21.59 12.06 0.99
CA HIS A 92 22.15 12.64 -0.23
C HIS A 92 21.88 14.16 -0.28
N PRO A 93 22.88 15.01 -0.58
CA PRO A 93 22.73 16.47 -0.48
C PRO A 93 21.68 17.06 -1.45
N ALA A 94 21.44 16.41 -2.59
CA ALA A 94 20.41 16.83 -3.53
C ALA A 94 18.97 16.43 -3.13
N VAL A 95 18.79 15.65 -2.06
CA VAL A 95 17.47 15.14 -1.65
C VAL A 95 16.94 15.98 -0.50
N LYS A 96 15.87 16.75 -0.77
CA LYS A 96 15.24 17.62 0.23
C LYS A 96 14.44 16.85 1.28
N TRP A 97 13.79 15.76 0.87
CA TRP A 97 12.97 14.91 1.73
C TRP A 97 12.76 13.55 1.08
N VAL A 98 12.42 12.54 1.89
CA VAL A 98 12.09 11.18 1.44
C VAL A 98 10.86 10.71 2.19
N VAL A 99 9.92 10.10 1.47
CA VAL A 99 8.77 9.42 2.06
C VAL A 99 8.85 7.94 1.70
N PRO A 100 8.98 7.03 2.67
CA PRO A 100 8.93 5.61 2.42
C PRO A 100 7.50 5.17 2.06
N TYR A 101 7.39 4.21 1.15
CA TYR A 101 6.10 3.77 0.62
C TYR A 101 6.12 2.25 0.40
N SER A 102 5.45 1.52 1.29
CA SER A 102 5.35 0.06 1.26
C SER A 102 4.00 -0.38 0.72
N LEU A 103 3.99 -1.42 -0.12
CA LEU A 103 2.83 -1.96 -0.81
C LEU A 103 2.87 -3.48 -0.79
N GLY A 104 1.71 -4.12 -0.81
CA GLY A 104 1.60 -5.58 -0.98
C GLY A 104 0.28 -6.14 -0.47
N ASP A 105 -0.26 -5.50 0.56
CA ASP A 105 -1.48 -5.92 1.25
C ASP A 105 -2.73 -5.21 0.72
N SER A 106 -3.89 -5.78 1.06
CA SER A 106 -5.19 -5.17 0.80
C SER A 106 -6.16 -5.35 1.96
N HIS A 107 -7.23 -4.57 1.93
CA HIS A 107 -8.35 -4.70 2.84
C HIS A 107 -9.64 -4.49 2.05
N ARG A 108 -10.47 -5.54 1.90
CA ARG A 108 -11.76 -5.49 1.17
C ARG A 108 -11.63 -4.85 -0.23
N GLY A 109 -10.55 -5.17 -0.94
CA GLY A 109 -10.25 -4.63 -2.27
C GLY A 109 -9.62 -3.23 -2.31
N PHE A 110 -9.41 -2.58 -1.15
CA PHE A 110 -8.62 -1.35 -1.04
C PHE A 110 -7.16 -1.64 -0.75
N ARG A 111 -6.27 -0.80 -1.27
CA ARG A 111 -4.82 -0.94 -1.05
C ARG A 111 -4.46 -0.61 0.38
N VAL A 112 -3.60 -1.41 0.99
CA VAL A 112 -2.92 -1.05 2.23
C VAL A 112 -1.53 -0.54 1.89
N VAL A 113 -1.21 0.63 2.44
CA VAL A 113 0.02 1.39 2.20
C VAL A 113 0.72 1.62 3.54
N GLY A 114 1.95 1.13 3.67
CA GLY A 114 2.82 1.46 4.79
C GLY A 114 3.60 2.74 4.52
N THR A 115 3.47 3.75 5.35
CA THR A 115 4.20 5.01 5.17
C THR A 115 4.48 5.70 6.51
N THR A 116 4.96 6.94 6.45
CA THR A 116 5.26 7.79 7.61
C THR A 116 4.46 9.10 7.55
N PRO A 117 4.33 9.84 8.66
CA PRO A 117 3.56 11.09 8.70
C PRO A 117 3.97 12.13 7.66
N GLU A 118 5.24 12.13 7.23
CA GLU A 118 5.76 13.00 6.18
C GLU A 118 5.01 12.84 4.85
N PHE A 119 4.38 11.69 4.59
CA PHE A 119 3.50 11.52 3.44
C PHE A 119 2.40 12.57 3.40
N TYR A 120 1.69 12.76 4.51
CA TYR A 120 0.58 13.71 4.60
C TYR A 120 1.06 15.17 4.48
N GLU A 121 2.26 15.46 4.99
CA GLU A 121 2.83 16.81 4.98
C GLU A 121 3.39 17.21 3.61
N ARG A 122 4.02 16.27 2.90
CA ARG A 122 4.82 16.53 1.70
C ARG A 122 4.08 16.23 0.41
N TYR A 123 3.18 15.25 0.40
CA TYR A 123 2.49 14.86 -0.82
C TYR A 123 1.62 16.00 -1.34
N ARG A 124 1.73 16.26 -2.65
CA ARG A 124 0.92 17.25 -3.36
C ARG A 124 0.24 16.59 -4.55
N PHE A 125 -0.96 17.06 -4.86
CA PHE A 125 -1.74 16.58 -6.00
C PHE A 125 -2.45 17.75 -6.70
N ARG A 126 -2.78 17.58 -7.99
CA ARG A 126 -3.54 18.53 -8.83
C ARG A 126 -2.97 19.96 -8.78
N LYS A 127 -3.78 20.99 -8.53
CA LYS A 127 -3.34 22.39 -8.44
C LYS A 127 -2.78 22.69 -7.03
N ASP A 128 -1.73 21.95 -6.64
CA ASP A 128 -1.06 22.04 -5.33
C ASP A 128 -1.93 21.72 -4.09
N GLY A 129 -2.93 20.87 -4.29
CA GLY A 129 -3.72 20.27 -3.23
C GLY A 129 -2.85 19.55 -2.21
N ARG A 130 -3.22 19.67 -0.93
CA ARG A 130 -2.55 19.04 0.20
C ARG A 130 -3.47 17.99 0.79
N ILE A 131 -2.88 16.94 1.36
CA ILE A 131 -3.66 15.97 2.12
C ILE A 131 -4.11 16.65 3.41
N VAL A 132 -5.40 16.55 3.70
CA VAL A 132 -6.02 17.11 4.90
C VAL A 132 -6.80 16.01 5.60
N PHE A 133 -6.90 16.10 6.93
CA PHE A 133 -7.74 15.22 7.73
C PHE A 133 -9.09 15.90 7.93
N VAL A 134 -10.17 15.21 7.60
CA VAL A 134 -11.53 15.66 7.94
C VAL A 134 -11.88 15.23 9.37
N SER A 135 -11.28 14.15 9.85
CA SER A 135 -11.38 13.70 11.23
C SER A 135 -10.10 13.01 11.67
N GLY A 136 -9.78 13.14 12.97
CA GLY A 136 -8.66 12.46 13.59
C GLY A 136 -7.29 13.00 13.19
N ARG A 137 -6.30 12.11 13.10
CA ARG A 137 -4.88 12.45 12.90
C ARG A 137 -4.13 11.38 12.12
N ALA A 138 -2.87 11.66 11.78
CA ALA A 138 -1.95 10.67 11.24
C ALA A 138 -1.75 9.50 12.23
N ALA A 139 -1.56 8.29 11.68
CA ALA A 139 -1.17 7.11 12.43
C ALA A 139 0.27 7.26 12.96
N VAL A 140 0.47 6.92 14.23
CA VAL A 140 1.77 6.98 14.93
C VAL A 140 2.13 5.62 15.51
N ALA A 141 1.15 4.88 16.05
CA ALA A 141 1.36 3.54 16.58
C ALA A 141 1.13 2.46 15.53
N ASP A 142 1.73 1.29 15.75
CA ASP A 142 1.70 0.16 14.81
C ASP A 142 0.35 -0.55 14.72
N THR A 143 -0.61 -0.18 15.58
CA THR A 143 -2.00 -0.65 15.56
C THR A 143 -2.97 0.42 15.06
N GLU A 144 -2.47 1.54 14.52
CA GLU A 144 -3.29 2.66 14.05
C GLU A 144 -3.35 2.70 12.54
N VAL A 145 -4.51 3.11 12.01
CA VAL A 145 -4.71 3.24 10.57
C VAL A 145 -5.42 4.55 10.21
N VAL A 146 -5.03 5.13 9.10
CA VAL A 146 -5.69 6.27 8.47
C VAL A 146 -6.35 5.78 7.19
N ILE A 147 -7.57 6.22 6.90
CA ILE A 147 -8.32 5.77 5.72
C ILE A 147 -8.63 6.92 4.78
N GLY A 148 -8.58 6.65 3.49
CA GLY A 148 -9.05 7.56 2.45
C GLY A 148 -10.57 7.75 2.49
N SER A 149 -11.07 8.82 1.86
CA SER A 149 -12.48 9.19 1.91
C SER A 149 -13.40 8.12 1.28
N ASP A 150 -12.98 7.47 0.19
CA ASP A 150 -13.79 6.41 -0.45
C ASP A 150 -13.86 5.15 0.41
N VAL A 151 -12.79 4.84 1.14
CA VAL A 151 -12.77 3.71 2.07
C VAL A 151 -13.78 3.95 3.19
N ALA A 152 -13.75 5.14 3.79
CA ALA A 152 -14.67 5.53 4.85
C ALA A 152 -16.13 5.47 4.39
N GLU A 153 -16.43 6.08 3.24
CA GLU A 153 -17.80 6.13 2.70
C GLU A 153 -18.33 4.75 2.29
N LYS A 154 -17.55 3.97 1.53
CA LYS A 154 -18.03 2.70 0.97
C LYS A 154 -18.13 1.58 2.01
N LEU A 155 -17.26 1.59 3.02
CA LEU A 155 -17.26 0.58 4.08
C LEU A 155 -18.00 1.05 5.34
N GLY A 156 -18.46 2.31 5.38
CA GLY A 156 -19.11 2.90 6.55
C GLY A 156 -18.18 3.05 7.76
N TYR A 157 -16.88 3.18 7.54
CA TYR A 157 -15.88 3.22 8.62
C TYR A 157 -15.79 4.61 9.25
N THR A 158 -15.71 4.60 10.58
CA THR A 158 -15.56 5.79 11.42
C THR A 158 -14.32 5.65 12.32
N ILE A 159 -13.92 6.73 13.00
CA ILE A 159 -12.84 6.69 13.98
C ILE A 159 -13.13 5.60 15.04
N GLY A 160 -12.13 4.77 15.33
CA GLY A 160 -12.22 3.63 16.26
C GLY A 160 -12.61 2.30 15.60
N THR A 161 -13.06 2.30 14.34
CA THR A 161 -13.43 1.07 13.64
C THR A 161 -12.23 0.12 13.51
N PRO A 162 -12.36 -1.18 13.85
CA PRO A 162 -11.29 -2.14 13.65
C PRO A 162 -11.14 -2.52 12.17
N VAL A 163 -9.91 -2.64 11.70
CA VAL A 163 -9.54 -2.96 10.32
C VAL A 163 -8.57 -4.13 10.33
N VAL A 164 -8.96 -5.24 9.69
CA VAL A 164 -8.13 -6.44 9.54
C VAL A 164 -7.56 -6.49 8.13
N VAL A 165 -6.23 -6.46 8.01
CA VAL A 165 -5.53 -6.45 6.72
C VAL A 165 -5.27 -7.89 6.25
N VAL A 166 -5.36 -8.12 4.94
CA VAL A 166 -5.06 -9.41 4.29
C VAL A 166 -3.92 -9.28 3.29
N HIS A 167 -3.14 -10.34 3.11
CA HIS A 167 -2.07 -10.37 2.12
C HIS A 167 -2.60 -10.41 0.68
N GLY A 168 -1.99 -9.62 -0.19
CA GLY A 168 -2.27 -9.62 -1.62
C GLY A 168 -3.55 -8.86 -2.01
N LEU A 169 -3.74 -8.65 -3.32
CA LEU A 169 -4.84 -7.87 -3.90
C LEU A 169 -6.08 -8.72 -4.22
N ARG A 170 -5.98 -10.05 -4.13
CA ARG A 170 -7.08 -10.99 -4.40
C ARG A 170 -7.37 -11.78 -3.14
N ASP A 171 -8.65 -11.79 -2.78
CA ASP A 171 -9.26 -12.49 -1.65
C ASP A 171 -9.26 -14.03 -1.85
N ILE A 172 -8.09 -14.58 -2.21
CA ILE A 172 -7.88 -16.03 -2.32
C ILE A 172 -7.18 -16.43 -1.05
N GLY A 173 -7.99 -16.85 -0.07
CA GLY A 173 -7.55 -17.11 1.30
C GLY A 173 -6.29 -17.96 1.40
N THR A 174 -5.45 -17.61 2.37
CA THR A 174 -4.62 -18.51 3.20
C THR A 174 -3.70 -17.69 4.12
N SER A 175 -4.22 -16.65 4.79
CA SER A 175 -3.64 -16.01 6.00
C SER A 175 -4.39 -14.69 6.28
N SER A 176 -5.51 -14.75 7.01
CA SER A 176 -6.09 -13.55 7.61
C SER A 176 -5.30 -13.23 8.89
N HIS A 177 -4.84 -11.98 9.04
CA HIS A 177 -4.16 -11.51 10.26
C HIS A 177 -5.20 -11.09 11.31
N GLU A 178 -6.12 -12.00 11.64
CA GLU A 178 -7.21 -11.73 12.61
C GLU A 178 -6.71 -11.44 14.02
N ALA A 179 -5.45 -11.78 14.33
CA ALA A 179 -4.90 -11.65 15.68
C ALA A 179 -4.60 -10.19 16.11
N HIS A 180 -4.48 -9.23 15.19
CA HIS A 180 -4.08 -7.85 15.51
C HIS A 180 -4.78 -6.80 14.63
N PRO A 181 -6.04 -6.42 14.93
CA PRO A 181 -6.74 -5.39 14.15
C PRO A 181 -6.13 -4.01 14.36
N PHE A 182 -6.04 -3.26 13.26
CA PHE A 182 -5.76 -1.82 13.30
C PHE A 182 -7.00 -1.05 13.72
N HIS A 183 -6.84 0.13 14.29
CA HIS A 183 -7.94 1.00 14.67
C HIS A 183 -7.87 2.30 13.88
N VAL A 184 -8.98 2.70 13.26
CA VAL A 184 -9.04 3.93 12.48
C VAL A 184 -8.83 5.13 13.41
N VAL A 185 -7.76 5.90 13.19
CA VAL A 185 -7.45 7.13 13.95
C VAL A 185 -7.52 8.40 13.11
N GLY A 186 -7.71 8.28 11.81
CA GLY A 186 -7.85 9.42 10.91
C GLY A 186 -8.59 9.09 9.63
N ILE A 187 -9.34 10.08 9.12
CA ILE A 187 -10.04 10.01 7.84
C ILE A 187 -9.59 11.19 7.00
N LEU A 188 -9.08 10.90 5.81
CA LEU A 188 -8.61 11.91 4.87
C LEU A 188 -9.79 12.59 4.17
N GLY A 189 -9.63 13.89 3.89
CA GLY A 189 -10.51 14.61 2.99
C GLY A 189 -10.34 14.14 1.56
N ARG A 190 -11.43 14.24 0.79
CA ARG A 190 -11.49 13.77 -0.60
C ARG A 190 -10.48 14.50 -1.48
N THR A 191 -9.56 13.76 -2.08
CA THR A 191 -8.55 14.28 -3.02
C THR A 191 -8.96 14.06 -4.48
N PHE A 192 -9.90 13.14 -4.71
CA PHE A 192 -10.25 12.54 -5.99
C PHE A 192 -9.01 11.98 -6.73
N THR A 193 -8.12 11.35 -5.96
CA THR A 193 -6.95 10.61 -6.44
C THR A 193 -6.95 9.20 -5.83
N PRO A 194 -6.02 8.31 -6.21
CA PRO A 194 -5.89 6.98 -5.59
C PRO A 194 -5.70 6.99 -4.06
N ILE A 195 -5.37 8.15 -3.47
CA ILE A 195 -5.31 8.35 -2.02
C ILE A 195 -6.65 8.03 -1.35
N ASP A 196 -7.76 8.42 -1.97
CA ASP A 196 -9.10 8.21 -1.40
C ASP A 196 -9.45 6.72 -1.27
N ARG A 197 -8.80 5.86 -2.08
CA ARG A 197 -9.05 4.43 -2.19
C ARG A 197 -7.97 3.58 -1.50
N SER A 198 -7.29 4.17 -0.53
CA SER A 198 -6.18 3.52 0.19
C SER A 198 -6.35 3.59 1.70
N VAL A 199 -5.75 2.60 2.35
CA VAL A 199 -5.66 2.43 3.81
C VAL A 199 -4.19 2.62 4.18
N TYR A 200 -3.90 3.49 5.13
CA TYR A 200 -2.55 3.90 5.48
C TYR A 200 -2.18 3.48 6.88
N VAL A 201 -1.14 2.66 7.01
CA VAL A 201 -0.59 2.20 8.28
C VAL A 201 0.85 2.67 8.43
N THR A 202 1.40 2.58 9.64
CA THR A 202 2.84 2.84 9.86
C THR A 202 3.68 1.75 9.22
N LEU A 203 4.95 2.05 8.92
CA LEU A 203 5.91 1.03 8.50
C LEU A 203 6.07 -0.08 9.55
N GLY A 204 6.10 0.30 10.84
CA GLY A 204 6.16 -0.66 11.94
C GLY A 204 4.90 -1.53 12.00
N GLY A 205 3.73 -0.99 11.67
CA GLY A 205 2.48 -1.75 11.56
C GLY A 205 2.55 -2.80 10.45
N ILE A 206 3.11 -2.46 9.28
CA ILE A 206 3.40 -3.47 8.25
C ILE A 206 4.35 -4.53 8.79
N GLU A 207 5.47 -4.15 9.41
CA GLU A 207 6.46 -5.12 9.90
C GLU A 207 5.88 -6.04 11.00
N ALA A 208 5.15 -5.49 11.96
CA ALA A 208 4.52 -6.22 13.06
C ALA A 208 3.50 -7.26 12.56
N MET A 209 2.74 -6.95 11.49
CA MET A 209 1.85 -7.92 10.84
C MET A 209 2.60 -9.08 10.18
N HIS A 210 3.86 -8.87 9.78
CA HIS A 210 4.67 -9.87 9.08
C HIS A 210 5.66 -10.59 10.01
N GLU A 211 5.69 -10.27 11.30
CA GLU A 211 6.47 -11.06 12.26
C GLU A 211 5.82 -12.44 12.42
N PRO A 212 6.58 -13.54 12.21
CA PRO A 212 6.04 -14.86 12.47
C PRO A 212 5.71 -14.97 13.95
N GLU A 213 4.47 -15.35 14.28
CA GLU A 213 4.11 -15.70 15.66
C GLU A 213 5.10 -16.75 16.15
N THR A 214 6.02 -16.34 17.03
CA THR A 214 7.00 -17.26 17.62
C THR A 214 6.30 -18.10 18.66
N GLY A 215 5.47 -19.04 18.20
CA GLY A 215 4.48 -19.65 19.08
C GLY A 215 3.89 -21.02 18.69
N VAL A 216 4.06 -21.59 17.50
CA VAL A 216 3.67 -22.99 17.25
C VAL A 216 4.58 -23.64 16.21
N ALA A 217 5.25 -24.72 16.60
CA ALA A 217 6.02 -25.55 15.69
C ALA A 217 5.06 -26.34 14.77
N GLY A 218 4.72 -25.77 13.62
CA GLY A 218 4.06 -26.46 12.51
C GLY A 218 5.09 -26.75 11.43
N SER A 219 5.50 -28.01 11.30
CA SER A 219 6.37 -28.52 10.24
C SER A 219 5.70 -28.39 8.87
N SER A 220 6.15 -27.46 8.02
CA SER A 220 5.88 -27.55 6.58
C SER A 220 6.92 -28.50 5.96
N MET A 221 6.57 -29.78 5.86
CA MET A 221 7.26 -30.68 4.95
C MET A 221 6.93 -30.26 3.52
N ALA A 222 7.98 -30.03 2.75
CA ALA A 222 7.95 -29.72 1.34
C ALA A 222 7.25 -30.82 0.53
N SER A 223 6.39 -30.41 -0.39
CA SER A 223 5.93 -31.24 -1.50
C SER A 223 7.10 -31.56 -2.42
N ALA A 224 7.40 -32.84 -2.59
CA ALA A 224 8.21 -33.37 -3.67
C ALA A 224 7.49 -34.60 -4.26
N GLU A 225 7.11 -34.43 -5.54
CA GLU A 225 6.98 -35.40 -6.63
C GLU A 225 6.17 -36.70 -6.52
N GLY A 226 5.51 -37.01 -7.64
CA GLY A 226 4.93 -38.32 -7.95
C GLY A 226 5.91 -39.30 -8.60
N ALA A 227 5.31 -40.40 -9.07
CA ALA A 227 5.86 -41.52 -9.84
C ALA A 227 6.38 -42.75 -9.03
N GLY A 228 5.52 -43.78 -9.00
CA GLY A 228 5.79 -45.18 -9.36
C GLY A 228 6.98 -45.94 -8.76
N GLY A 229 6.69 -47.10 -8.15
CA GLY A 229 7.59 -48.25 -8.23
C GLY A 229 7.77 -49.11 -6.96
N ARG A 230 7.09 -50.27 -6.98
CA ARG A 230 7.47 -51.59 -6.44
C ARG A 230 7.75 -51.80 -4.93
N VAL A 231 7.02 -52.81 -4.44
CA VAL A 231 7.22 -53.62 -3.25
C VAL A 231 8.58 -54.37 -3.29
N SER A 232 9.35 -54.31 -2.20
CA SER A 232 9.93 -55.45 -1.45
C SER A 232 11.02 -54.97 -0.50
N GLY A 233 11.16 -55.61 0.67
CA GLY A 233 12.39 -55.51 1.48
C GLY A 233 12.17 -55.29 2.97
N ARG A 234 12.39 -56.36 3.74
CA ARG A 234 12.28 -56.49 5.20
C ARG A 234 13.65 -56.19 5.83
N GLY A 235 13.71 -55.48 6.97
CA GLY A 235 14.82 -55.62 7.93
C GLY A 235 15.33 -54.35 8.64
N GLY A 236 15.26 -54.33 9.98
CA GLY A 236 16.41 -53.97 10.84
C GLY A 236 16.53 -52.57 11.46
N GLY A 237 16.00 -52.41 12.67
CA GLY A 237 16.67 -51.91 13.89
C GLY A 237 17.61 -50.66 13.90
N GLY A 238 17.27 -49.69 14.76
CA GLY A 238 18.21 -49.12 15.74
C GLY A 238 18.57 -47.62 15.65
N GLY A 239 18.20 -46.84 16.68
CA GLY A 239 19.06 -45.79 17.25
C GLY A 239 18.64 -44.31 17.13
N ASP A 240 17.70 -43.83 17.96
CA ASP A 240 17.25 -42.42 17.98
C ASP A 240 17.43 -41.71 19.35
N GLY A 241 18.63 -41.78 19.92
CA GLY A 241 18.96 -41.15 21.22
C GLY A 241 19.84 -39.89 21.15
N ALA A 242 20.61 -39.69 20.07
CA ALA A 242 21.74 -38.75 20.08
C ALA A 242 21.41 -37.34 19.53
N THR A 243 20.36 -37.17 18.72
CA THR A 243 20.05 -35.91 18.03
C THR A 243 19.22 -34.94 18.87
N ALA A 244 18.42 -35.44 19.82
CA ALA A 244 17.61 -34.62 20.73
C ALA A 244 18.45 -33.80 21.74
N ASN A 245 19.59 -34.34 22.19
CA ASN A 245 20.42 -33.70 23.20
C ASN A 245 21.25 -32.54 22.62
N ALA A 246 21.64 -32.63 21.34
CA ALA A 246 22.36 -31.57 20.62
C ALA A 246 21.47 -30.33 20.38
N ARG A 247 20.19 -30.52 20.06
CA ARG A 247 19.22 -29.40 19.90
C ARG A 247 18.95 -28.68 21.24
N ARG A 248 18.80 -29.41 22.35
CA ARG A 248 18.58 -28.80 23.68
C ARG A 248 19.78 -27.95 24.15
N ARG A 249 21.01 -28.37 23.84
CA ARG A 249 22.22 -27.59 24.17
C ARG A 249 22.31 -26.27 23.40
N ARG A 250 21.95 -26.24 22.11
CA ARG A 250 21.97 -25.02 21.29
C ARG A 250 20.93 -23.98 21.75
N VAL A 251 19.73 -24.41 22.15
CA VAL A 251 18.68 -23.52 22.69
C VAL A 251 19.11 -22.86 24.00
N ARG A 252 19.71 -23.62 24.94
CA ARG A 252 20.24 -23.07 26.20
C ARG A 252 21.37 -22.08 25.99
N GLN A 253 22.24 -22.28 24.99
CA GLN A 253 23.35 -21.38 24.69
C GLN A 253 22.86 -20.05 24.09
N LYS A 254 21.83 -20.08 23.22
CA LYS A 254 21.21 -18.89 22.62
C LYS A 254 20.46 -18.05 23.67
N ALA A 255 19.76 -18.70 24.61
CA ALA A 255 19.10 -18.03 25.74
C ALA A 255 20.09 -17.34 26.69
N ARG A 256 21.26 -17.94 26.96
CA ARG A 256 22.32 -17.33 27.77
C ARG A 256 22.94 -16.09 27.11
N ARG A 257 23.08 -16.08 25.77
CA ARG A 257 23.57 -14.90 25.02
C ARG A 257 22.57 -13.73 25.06
N ARG A 258 21.27 -13.98 24.93
CA ARG A 258 20.22 -12.94 25.08
C ARG A 258 20.18 -12.33 26.48
N ARG A 259 20.32 -13.14 27.55
CA ARG A 259 20.38 -12.61 28.93
C ARG A 259 21.62 -11.74 29.20
N ARG A 260 22.74 -12.01 28.53
CA ARG A 260 23.95 -11.17 28.64
C ARG A 260 23.84 -9.85 27.87
N SER A 261 23.15 -9.79 26.73
CA SER A 261 22.94 -8.51 26.02
C SER A 261 21.96 -7.59 26.76
N LEU A 262 20.87 -8.15 27.32
CA LEU A 262 19.89 -7.42 28.12
C LEU A 262 20.49 -6.83 29.42
N ARG A 263 21.48 -7.50 30.03
CA ARG A 263 22.21 -6.93 31.18
C ARG A 263 23.16 -5.78 30.79
N ARG A 264 23.69 -5.79 29.56
CA ARG A 264 24.58 -4.73 29.04
C ARG A 264 23.82 -3.46 28.67
N THR A 265 22.61 -3.57 28.13
CA THR A 265 21.75 -2.42 27.82
C THR A 265 21.20 -1.76 29.09
N ASN A 266 20.90 -2.56 30.13
CA ASN A 266 20.40 -2.04 31.39
C ASN A 266 21.49 -1.37 32.26
N SER A 267 22.76 -1.80 32.15
CA SER A 267 23.87 -1.07 32.81
C SER A 267 24.21 0.25 32.10
N GLY A 268 24.03 0.31 30.77
CA GLY A 268 24.13 1.55 29.99
C GLY A 268 23.09 2.58 30.44
N ARG A 269 21.80 2.20 30.48
CA ARG A 269 20.70 3.10 30.90
C ARG A 269 20.86 3.68 32.32
N ARG A 270 21.42 2.90 33.26
CA ARG A 270 21.69 3.39 34.63
C ARG A 270 22.86 4.38 34.72
N ARG A 271 23.78 4.38 33.73
CA ARG A 271 24.88 5.36 33.66
C ARG A 271 24.41 6.69 33.07
N TRP A 272 23.46 6.67 32.14
CA TRP A 272 22.86 7.88 31.55
C TRP A 272 21.96 8.66 32.54
N HIS A 273 21.20 7.96 33.38
CA HIS A 273 20.37 8.62 34.40
C HIS A 273 21.15 9.31 35.54
N ARG A 274 22.44 8.97 35.78
CA ARG A 274 23.28 9.67 36.76
C ARG A 274 23.96 10.93 36.22
N LEU A 275 24.01 11.11 34.89
CA LEU A 275 24.69 12.26 34.26
C LEU A 275 23.74 13.42 33.93
N LEU A 276 22.42 13.20 33.92
CA LEU A 276 21.41 14.22 33.57
C LEU A 276 20.67 14.81 34.79
N GLY A 277 21.01 14.41 36.02
CA GLY A 277 20.42 14.95 37.26
C GLY A 277 21.18 16.12 37.90
N ARG A 278 22.13 16.72 37.18
CA ARG A 278 22.90 17.88 37.63
C ARG A 278 23.12 18.85 36.48
N ARG A 279 22.07 19.59 36.09
CA ARG A 279 22.12 20.96 35.56
C ARG A 279 20.76 21.34 34.95
N TRP A 280 20.22 22.43 35.50
CA TRP A 280 19.00 23.16 35.15
C TRP A 280 17.70 22.42 35.48
#